data_AF-A0A7S2UTF8-F1
#
_entry.id   AF-A0A7S2UTF8-F1
#
_cell.length_a   1.000
_cell.length_b   1.000
_cell.length_c   1.000
_cell.angle_alpha   90.00
_cell.angle_beta   90.00
_cell.angle_gamma   90.00
#
_symmetry.space_group_name_H-M   'P 1'
#
loop_
_entity.id
_entity.type
_entity.pdbx_description
1 polymer ?
#
loop_
_entity_poly.entity_id
_entity_poly.type
_entity_poly.pdbx_seq_one_letter_code
_entity_poly.pdbx_strand_id
1 'polypeptide(L)'
;MISRHLRLLRASYGSFSIGLQFRSMRNLSSTSKPFPTLKIKADGVSAQGPFAEAQATYLNPDPDLVRELDDLLAETNMGVVAHYYMDPELQGALSAVKWPHIHVADSLVMGDAAVNMAKGGASSIACLGVDFMSEGVRAVMDSAGYDQVPVYRLQQNKIGCSLAAAAERQAYTAWLDQGAKTPNSLHVVYINTSLVSKARSHSQMPTLTCTSSNVLNTCLQAFAQVPDLTIWYGPDTYMGENLHRMFERISRMSDDQIAEVHPAHNRQTMQRVLRHFRYFQQGNCVVHHMFGHDVVARVRQHYADAYHTAHLEVPGEMFELAMDAQSRDAGVVGSTSNILNFILSKTRQAVAGGRWGQQQHLEFVLGTEAGM
;
A
#
# COMPACT_ATOMS: atom_id res chain seq x y z
N MET A 1 4.41 10.57 17.66
CA MET A 1 4.24 11.38 16.43
C MET A 1 2.83 11.33 15.84
N ILE A 2 2.09 10.21 15.85
CA ILE A 2 0.64 10.14 15.45
C ILE A 2 -0.24 11.17 16.19
N SER A 3 0.08 11.49 17.44
CA SER A 3 -0.61 12.51 18.26
C SER A 3 -0.48 13.96 17.75
N ARG A 4 0.53 14.27 16.91
CA ARG A 4 0.73 15.61 16.35
C ARG A 4 -0.08 15.79 15.06
N HIS A 5 -0.13 14.76 14.22
CA HIS A 5 -0.98 14.70 13.02
C HIS A 5 -2.49 14.69 13.36
N LEU A 6 -2.91 13.93 14.40
CA LEU A 6 -4.31 13.98 14.90
C LEU A 6 -4.69 15.34 15.49
N ARG A 7 -3.73 16.11 16.03
CA ARG A 7 -3.99 17.45 16.56
C ARG A 7 -4.20 18.49 15.46
N LEU A 8 -3.47 18.40 14.35
CA LEU A 8 -3.68 19.28 13.19
C LEU A 8 -5.00 18.98 12.46
N LEU A 9 -5.40 17.70 12.41
CA LEU A 9 -6.73 17.30 11.90
C LEU A 9 -7.88 17.74 12.82
N ARG A 10 -7.73 17.61 14.15
CA ARG A 10 -8.72 18.10 15.13
C ARG A 10 -8.84 19.63 15.17
N ALA A 11 -7.77 20.34 14.85
CA ALA A 11 -7.81 21.81 14.75
C ALA A 11 -8.52 22.29 13.47
N SER A 12 -8.57 21.46 12.41
CA SER A 12 -9.28 21.79 11.16
C SER A 12 -10.71 21.27 11.11
N TYR A 13 -11.06 20.26 11.91
CA TYR A 13 -12.40 19.67 11.99
C TYR A 13 -12.77 19.43 13.45
N GLY A 14 -13.65 20.28 13.99
CA GLY A 14 -13.99 20.34 15.41
C GLY A 14 -14.51 19.03 16.01
N SER A 15 -14.37 18.92 17.33
CA SER A 15 -14.79 17.80 18.17
C SER A 15 -16.29 17.49 18.04
N PHE A 16 -16.65 16.32 17.49
CA PHE A 16 -18.00 15.79 17.60
C PHE A 16 -18.14 14.95 18.89
N SER A 17 -18.79 15.53 19.89
CA SER A 17 -19.42 14.76 20.98
C SER A 17 -20.76 14.21 20.47
N ILE A 18 -20.97 12.91 20.68
CA ILE A 18 -22.22 12.22 20.36
C ILE A 18 -23.32 12.72 21.31
N GLY A 19 -24.32 13.39 20.74
CA GLY A 19 -25.54 13.79 21.42
C GLY A 19 -26.64 14.03 20.38
N LEU A 20 -27.72 13.25 20.46
CA LEU A 20 -28.91 13.34 19.62
C LEU A 20 -29.45 14.77 19.52
N GLN A 21 -29.63 15.29 18.30
CA GLN A 21 -30.88 15.95 17.89
C GLN A 21 -30.89 16.26 16.38
N PHE A 22 -31.80 15.59 15.67
CA PHE A 22 -32.23 15.95 14.31
C PHE A 22 -32.79 17.37 14.31
N ARG A 23 -32.19 18.30 13.55
CA ARG A 23 -32.90 19.45 12.95
C ARG A 23 -32.09 20.10 11.82
N SER A 24 -32.65 19.95 10.62
CA SER A 24 -32.53 20.80 9.42
C SER A 24 -31.50 21.95 9.46
N MET A 25 -30.39 21.77 8.74
CA MET A 25 -29.62 22.87 8.14
C MET A 25 -29.35 22.56 6.67
N ARG A 26 -30.33 22.90 5.82
CA ARG A 26 -30.03 23.37 4.46
C ARG A 26 -29.34 24.73 4.60
N ASN A 27 -28.31 24.97 3.80
CA ASN A 27 -27.42 26.14 3.75
C ASN A 27 -26.16 26.06 4.62
N LEU A 28 -25.23 25.21 4.20
CA LEU A 28 -23.82 25.56 4.20
C LEU A 28 -23.33 25.53 2.75
N SER A 29 -23.05 26.72 2.23
CA SER A 29 -22.29 26.96 1.01
C SER A 29 -21.07 26.05 0.97
N SER A 30 -21.08 25.09 0.06
CA SER A 30 -19.95 24.20 -0.25
C SER A 30 -18.86 25.00 -0.92
N THR A 31 -18.01 25.66 -0.14
CA THR A 31 -16.69 26.06 -0.61
C THR A 31 -15.86 24.79 -0.77
N SER A 32 -15.97 24.14 -1.93
CA SER A 32 -15.19 22.95 -2.27
C SER A 32 -13.72 23.33 -2.40
N LYS A 33 -13.01 23.44 -1.28
CA LYS A 33 -11.55 23.58 -1.31
C LYS A 33 -11.02 22.41 -2.14
N PRO A 34 -10.14 22.62 -3.13
CA PRO A 34 -9.59 21.54 -3.96
C PRO A 34 -8.84 20.51 -3.11
N PHE A 35 -8.60 19.31 -3.65
CA PHE A 35 -7.73 18.35 -2.94
C PHE A 35 -6.36 18.99 -2.74
N PRO A 36 -5.65 18.68 -1.64
CA PRO A 36 -4.24 19.00 -1.54
C PRO A 36 -3.51 18.47 -2.78
N THR A 37 -2.70 19.31 -3.42
CA THR A 37 -2.07 18.96 -4.70
C THR A 37 -0.61 19.39 -4.71
N LEU A 38 0.26 18.48 -5.11
CA LEU A 38 1.62 18.78 -5.52
C LEU A 38 1.66 18.96 -7.05
N LYS A 39 2.27 20.05 -7.51
CA LYS A 39 2.47 20.38 -8.93
C LYS A 39 3.94 20.29 -9.23
N ILE A 40 4.31 19.29 -10.01
CA ILE A 40 5.68 19.02 -10.42
C ILE A 40 5.92 19.64 -11.79
N LYS A 41 6.96 20.47 -11.90
CA LYS A 41 7.42 21.12 -13.12
C LYS A 41 8.91 20.86 -13.32
N ALA A 42 9.42 21.18 -14.50
CA ALA A 42 10.85 21.06 -14.79
C ALA A 42 11.74 21.96 -13.90
N ASP A 43 11.19 23.09 -13.43
CA ASP A 43 11.87 24.08 -12.59
C ASP A 43 11.61 23.89 -11.08
N GLY A 44 10.83 22.88 -10.68
CA GLY A 44 10.63 22.54 -9.27
C GLY A 44 9.24 22.02 -8.94
N VAL A 45 8.95 21.95 -7.64
CA VAL A 45 7.67 21.50 -7.09
C VAL A 45 6.98 22.67 -6.40
N SER A 46 5.68 22.84 -6.66
CA SER A 46 4.82 23.77 -5.92
C SER A 46 3.65 23.00 -5.31
N ALA A 47 3.04 23.55 -4.27
CA ALA A 47 1.95 22.90 -3.57
C ALA A 47 0.74 23.82 -3.47
N GLN A 48 -0.44 23.22 -3.36
CA GLN A 48 -1.70 23.92 -3.17
C GLN A 48 -2.50 23.21 -2.07
N GLY A 49 -2.87 23.99 -1.05
CA GLY A 49 -3.66 23.52 0.07
C GLY A 49 -2.78 23.16 1.28
N PRO A 50 -3.24 23.41 2.53
CA PRO A 50 -2.37 23.37 3.71
C PRO A 50 -1.63 22.05 3.92
N PHE A 51 -2.24 20.93 3.54
CA PHE A 51 -1.63 19.61 3.68
C PHE A 51 -0.46 19.43 2.69
N ALA A 52 -0.66 19.69 1.40
CA ALA A 52 0.39 19.57 0.39
C ALA A 52 1.49 20.63 0.60
N GLU A 53 1.13 21.84 1.04
CA GLU A 53 2.09 22.89 1.37
C GLU A 53 3.02 22.48 2.52
N ALA A 54 2.47 21.85 3.57
CA ALA A 54 3.28 21.28 4.64
C ALA A 54 4.21 20.17 4.13
N GLN A 55 3.69 19.24 3.31
CA GLN A 55 4.51 18.17 2.74
C GLN A 55 5.65 18.69 1.84
N ALA A 56 5.39 19.72 1.03
CA ALA A 56 6.38 20.28 0.13
C ALA A 56 7.57 20.92 0.85
N THR A 57 7.42 21.36 2.10
CA THR A 57 8.56 21.88 2.91
C THR A 57 9.64 20.83 3.12
N TYR A 58 9.27 19.55 3.10
CA TYR A 58 10.18 18.43 3.31
C TYR A 58 10.89 17.95 2.04
N LEU A 59 10.45 18.39 0.86
CA LEU A 59 11.11 18.06 -0.40
C LEU A 59 12.46 18.79 -0.57
N ASN A 60 12.75 19.77 0.28
CA ASN A 60 14.04 20.45 0.36
C ASN A 60 14.52 20.45 1.82
N PRO A 61 15.02 19.31 2.32
CA PRO A 61 15.44 19.16 3.71
C PRO A 61 16.64 20.07 4.05
N ASP A 62 16.82 20.35 5.34
CA ASP A 62 17.96 21.14 5.83
C ASP A 62 19.30 20.45 5.45
N PRO A 63 20.18 21.11 4.66
CA PRO A 63 21.45 20.53 4.25
C PRO A 63 22.38 20.14 5.40
N ASP A 64 22.30 20.84 6.55
CA ASP A 64 23.11 20.53 7.72
C ASP A 64 22.64 19.23 8.39
N LEU A 65 21.31 19.04 8.49
CA LEU A 65 20.71 17.80 8.97
C LEU A 65 21.03 16.61 8.05
N VAL A 66 20.97 16.81 6.73
CA VAL A 66 21.30 15.77 5.75
C VAL A 66 22.76 15.35 5.89
N ARG A 67 23.68 16.32 6.08
CA ARG A 67 25.11 16.04 6.27
C ARG A 67 25.36 15.29 7.57
N GLU A 68 24.75 15.70 8.68
CA GLU A 68 24.84 15.00 9.97
C GLU A 68 24.36 13.54 9.85
N LEU A 69 23.26 13.31 9.14
CA LEU A 69 22.74 11.97 8.90
C LEU A 69 23.66 11.13 8.01
N ASP A 70 24.22 11.71 6.95
CA ASP A 70 25.17 11.04 6.04
C ASP A 70 26.44 10.61 6.79
N ASP A 71 27.01 11.51 7.59
CA ASP A 71 28.19 11.26 8.42
C ASP A 71 27.90 10.15 9.45
N LEU A 72 26.75 10.21 10.14
CA LEU A 72 26.37 9.20 11.13
C LEU A 72 26.17 7.81 10.50
N LEU A 73 25.52 7.73 9.33
CA LEU A 73 25.31 6.47 8.63
C LEU A 73 26.63 5.86 8.14
N ALA A 74 27.56 6.70 7.69
CA ALA A 74 28.90 6.28 7.28
C ALA A 74 29.75 5.81 8.46
N GLU A 75 29.78 6.57 9.56
CA GLU A 75 30.51 6.24 10.79
C GLU A 75 30.03 4.91 11.41
N THR A 76 28.71 4.68 11.40
CA THR A 76 28.11 3.45 11.93
C THR A 76 28.03 2.31 10.92
N ASN A 77 28.34 2.60 9.64
CA ASN A 77 28.22 1.70 8.50
C ASN A 77 26.84 0.98 8.50
N MET A 78 25.78 1.76 8.71
CA MET A 78 24.41 1.28 8.87
C MET A 78 23.63 1.39 7.56
N GLY A 79 23.02 0.29 7.12
CA GLY A 79 22.05 0.32 6.03
C GLY A 79 20.68 0.79 6.53
N VAL A 80 19.90 1.42 5.67
CA VAL A 80 18.55 1.93 5.97
C VAL A 80 17.57 1.39 4.94
N VAL A 81 16.57 0.66 5.40
CA VAL A 81 15.41 0.29 4.60
C VAL A 81 14.18 1.00 5.14
N ALA A 82 13.45 1.69 4.28
CA ALA A 82 12.29 2.48 4.66
C ALA A 82 11.06 2.11 3.82
N HIS A 83 9.88 2.18 4.43
CA HIS A 83 8.63 1.99 3.69
C HIS A 83 8.22 3.26 2.94
N TYR A 84 7.49 3.13 1.83
CA TYR A 84 6.88 4.28 1.12
C TYR A 84 5.89 5.10 1.95
N TYR A 85 5.45 4.58 3.10
CA TYR A 85 4.49 5.26 3.99
C TYR A 85 5.18 6.07 5.09
N MET A 86 6.51 6.20 5.00
CA MET A 86 7.23 7.07 5.91
C MET A 86 6.85 8.53 5.65
N ASP A 87 6.82 9.33 6.71
CA ASP A 87 6.46 10.75 6.62
C ASP A 87 7.36 11.47 5.58
N PRO A 88 6.81 12.42 4.80
CA PRO A 88 7.56 13.17 3.80
C PRO A 88 8.83 13.84 4.34
N GLU A 89 8.87 14.24 5.62
CA GLU A 89 10.08 14.74 6.29
C GLU A 89 11.23 13.73 6.22
N LEU A 90 10.94 12.48 6.58
CA LEU A 90 11.92 11.42 6.58
C LEU A 90 12.29 11.03 5.15
N GLN A 91 11.33 10.90 4.24
CA GLN A 91 11.61 10.57 2.85
C GLN A 91 12.46 11.65 2.17
N GLY A 92 12.15 12.92 2.42
CA GLY A 92 12.93 14.07 1.97
C GLY A 92 14.38 13.97 2.43
N ALA A 93 14.61 13.78 3.73
CA ALA A 93 15.95 13.58 4.28
C ALA A 93 16.68 12.38 3.64
N LEU A 94 16.05 11.20 3.60
CA LEU A 94 16.66 9.99 3.03
C LEU A 94 16.99 10.14 1.55
N SER A 95 16.18 10.88 0.78
CA SER A 95 16.42 11.11 -0.65
C SER A 95 17.61 12.03 -0.93
N ALA A 96 18.03 12.84 0.05
CA ALA A 96 19.12 13.81 -0.07
C ALA A 96 20.46 13.29 0.46
N VAL A 97 20.44 12.21 1.25
CA VAL A 97 21.65 11.54 1.78
C VAL A 97 22.41 10.81 0.66
N LYS A 98 23.74 10.77 0.75
CA LYS A 98 24.61 10.17 -0.28
C LYS A 98 25.03 8.73 0.04
N TRP A 99 24.87 8.32 1.29
CA TRP A 99 25.16 6.99 1.78
C TRP A 99 24.52 5.90 0.87
N PRO A 100 25.31 4.95 0.34
CA PRO A 100 24.85 4.04 -0.71
C PRO A 100 23.90 2.94 -0.20
N HIS A 101 23.84 2.70 1.11
CA HIS A 101 23.00 1.67 1.70
C HIS A 101 21.67 2.23 2.19
N ILE A 102 20.95 2.96 1.33
CA ILE A 102 19.59 3.45 1.59
C ILE A 102 18.64 2.90 0.53
N HIS A 103 17.48 2.41 0.96
CA HIS A 103 16.45 1.94 0.05
C HIS A 103 15.04 2.21 0.59
N VAL A 104 14.20 2.88 -0.21
CA VAL A 104 12.79 3.11 0.10
C VAL A 104 11.95 2.20 -0.79
N ALA A 105 11.11 1.34 -0.22
CA ALA A 105 10.37 0.34 -0.97
C ALA A 105 9.10 -0.19 -0.26
N ASP A 106 8.39 -1.09 -0.94
CA ASP A 106 7.32 -1.90 -0.34
C ASP A 106 7.91 -2.97 0.62
N SER A 107 7.09 -3.45 1.56
CA SER A 107 7.53 -4.31 2.68
C SER A 107 8.39 -5.53 2.32
N LEU A 108 8.12 -6.22 1.20
CA LEU A 108 8.91 -7.41 0.81
C LEU A 108 10.29 -7.03 0.27
N VAL A 109 10.35 -5.98 -0.54
CA VAL A 109 11.59 -5.49 -1.16
C VAL A 109 12.57 -4.96 -0.10
N MET A 110 12.07 -4.45 1.03
CA MET A 110 12.91 -4.04 2.15
C MET A 110 13.78 -5.19 2.69
N GLY A 111 13.26 -6.43 2.73
CA GLY A 111 14.04 -7.60 3.16
C GLY A 111 15.20 -7.92 2.21
N ASP A 112 14.91 -7.96 0.91
CA ASP A 112 15.92 -8.21 -0.13
C ASP A 112 16.98 -7.09 -0.18
N ALA A 113 16.55 -5.84 -0.03
CA ALA A 113 17.45 -4.70 0.04
C ALA A 113 18.40 -4.78 1.25
N ALA A 114 17.88 -5.16 2.42
CA ALA A 114 18.68 -5.36 3.62
C ALA A 114 19.74 -6.46 3.44
N VAL A 115 19.38 -7.58 2.79
CA VAL A 115 20.33 -8.66 2.45
C VAL A 115 21.42 -8.14 1.51
N ASN A 116 21.06 -7.34 0.51
CA ASN A 116 22.04 -6.76 -0.43
C ASN A 116 22.96 -5.75 0.26
N MET A 117 22.46 -4.95 1.20
CA MET A 117 23.29 -4.05 2.02
C MET A 117 24.26 -4.83 2.91
N ALA A 118 23.79 -5.91 3.55
CA ALA A 118 24.65 -6.78 4.35
C ALA A 118 25.73 -7.48 3.50
N LYS A 119 25.39 -7.95 2.29
CA LYS A 119 26.37 -8.42 1.28
C LYS A 119 27.38 -7.35 0.91
N GLY A 120 26.93 -6.10 0.82
CA GLY A 120 27.75 -4.92 0.55
C GLY A 120 28.63 -4.48 1.71
N GLY A 121 28.53 -5.12 2.88
CA GLY A 121 29.37 -4.85 4.03
C GLY A 121 28.74 -3.99 5.12
N ALA A 122 27.45 -3.65 5.03
CA ALA A 122 26.76 -2.93 6.11
C ALA A 122 26.80 -3.74 7.42
N SER A 123 27.22 -3.10 8.52
CA SER A 123 27.35 -3.74 9.84
C SER A 123 26.06 -3.81 10.63
N SER A 124 25.03 -3.09 10.20
CA SER A 124 23.70 -3.11 10.80
C SER A 124 22.65 -2.57 9.82
N ILE A 125 21.37 -2.83 10.10
CA ILE A 125 20.24 -2.34 9.31
C ILE A 125 19.24 -1.61 10.21
N ALA A 126 18.86 -0.38 9.87
CA ALA A 126 17.70 0.29 10.43
C ALA A 126 16.48 0.07 9.52
N CYS A 127 15.41 -0.49 10.09
CA CYS A 127 14.14 -0.66 9.42
C CYS A 127 13.18 0.47 9.82
N LEU A 128 12.93 1.38 8.89
CA LEU A 128 12.03 2.52 9.07
C LEU A 128 10.63 2.13 8.55
N GLY A 129 9.85 1.55 9.46
CA GLY A 129 8.48 1.13 9.24
C GLY A 129 7.79 0.73 10.55
N VAL A 130 6.73 -0.07 10.46
CA VAL A 130 6.04 -0.64 11.63
C VAL A 130 6.68 -1.95 12.08
N ASP A 131 6.34 -2.44 13.27
CA ASP A 131 7.07 -3.54 13.92
C ASP A 131 7.13 -4.82 13.05
N PHE A 132 6.02 -5.22 12.41
CA PHE A 132 6.01 -6.42 11.58
C PHE A 132 6.95 -6.33 10.35
N MET A 133 7.23 -5.11 9.86
CA MET A 133 8.16 -4.93 8.74
C MET A 133 9.58 -5.21 9.21
N SER A 134 9.94 -4.74 10.42
CA SER A 134 11.24 -5.04 11.04
C SER A 134 11.39 -6.54 11.32
N GLU A 135 10.32 -7.18 11.82
CA GLU A 135 10.28 -8.64 11.98
C GLU A 135 10.47 -9.37 10.63
N GLY A 136 9.81 -8.89 9.57
CA GLY A 136 9.94 -9.44 8.22
C GLY A 136 11.36 -9.32 7.67
N VAL A 137 11.98 -8.14 7.79
CA VAL A 137 13.38 -7.92 7.39
C VAL A 137 14.32 -8.85 8.15
N ARG A 138 14.15 -8.97 9.47
CA ARG A 138 14.93 -9.90 10.31
C ARG A 138 14.81 -11.34 9.81
N ALA A 139 13.59 -11.82 9.57
CA ALA A 139 13.36 -13.19 9.09
C ALA A 139 13.98 -13.47 7.72
N VAL A 140 13.92 -12.51 6.79
CA VAL A 140 14.55 -12.62 5.46
C VAL A 140 16.07 -12.67 5.59
N MET A 141 16.64 -11.80 6.41
CA MET A 141 18.09 -11.77 6.65
C MET A 141 18.60 -13.07 7.31
N ASP A 142 17.87 -13.63 8.28
CA ASP A 142 18.20 -14.91 8.91
C ASP A 142 18.21 -16.05 7.88
N SER A 143 17.15 -16.13 7.06
CA SER A 143 17.04 -17.12 5.99
C SER A 143 18.18 -17.02 4.96
N ALA A 144 18.69 -15.81 4.74
CA ALA A 144 19.81 -15.53 3.84
C ALA A 144 21.21 -15.71 4.47
N GLY A 145 21.30 -16.10 5.75
CA GLY A 145 22.57 -16.32 6.45
C GLY A 145 23.25 -15.04 6.97
N TYR A 146 22.45 -14.01 7.31
CA TYR A 146 22.90 -12.74 7.88
C TYR A 146 22.33 -12.51 9.30
N ASP A 147 22.17 -13.57 10.09
CA ASP A 147 21.66 -13.54 11.47
C ASP A 147 22.54 -12.71 12.42
N GLN A 148 23.84 -12.60 12.14
CA GLN A 148 24.81 -11.79 12.85
C GLN A 148 24.68 -10.28 12.63
N VAL A 149 24.04 -9.84 11.54
CA VAL A 149 23.89 -8.41 11.22
C VAL A 149 22.64 -7.89 11.93
N PRO A 150 22.73 -7.01 12.94
CA PRO A 150 21.58 -6.56 13.70
C PRO A 150 20.59 -5.75 12.85
N VAL A 151 19.29 -5.99 13.08
CA VAL A 151 18.18 -5.22 12.50
C VAL A 151 17.52 -4.42 13.61
N TYR A 152 17.59 -3.10 13.52
CA TYR A 152 16.99 -2.15 14.45
C TYR A 152 15.64 -1.67 13.94
N ARG A 153 14.65 -1.63 14.83
CA ARG A 153 13.38 -0.96 14.59
C ARG A 153 13.44 0.51 15.00
N LEU A 154 12.52 1.31 14.47
CA LEU A 154 12.46 2.76 14.62
C LEU A 154 12.50 3.30 16.06
N GLN A 155 11.86 2.61 17.01
CA GLN A 155 11.81 3.07 18.40
C GLN A 155 11.60 1.90 19.37
N GLN A 156 11.82 2.15 20.66
CA GLN A 156 11.60 1.15 21.72
C GLN A 156 10.11 0.84 21.96
N ASN A 157 9.23 1.81 21.78
CA ASN A 157 7.78 1.57 21.90
C ASN A 157 7.25 0.82 20.68
N LYS A 158 6.16 0.05 20.84
CA LYS A 158 5.55 -0.67 19.73
C LYS A 158 4.96 0.29 18.69
N ILE A 159 5.22 0.02 17.42
CA ILE A 159 4.56 0.67 16.28
C ILE A 159 3.62 -0.34 15.64
N GLY A 160 2.33 -0.22 15.96
CA GLY A 160 1.31 -1.14 15.50
C GLY A 160 0.80 -0.89 14.08
N CYS A 161 0.07 -1.87 13.56
CA CYS A 161 -0.72 -1.79 12.33
C CYS A 161 -2.13 -2.31 12.61
N SER A 162 -3.16 -1.63 12.11
CA SER A 162 -4.56 -2.04 12.37
C SER A 162 -4.89 -3.41 11.79
N LEU A 163 -4.29 -3.77 10.64
CA LEU A 163 -4.42 -5.08 10.01
C LEU A 163 -3.73 -6.18 10.82
N ALA A 164 -2.51 -5.93 11.30
CA ALA A 164 -1.80 -6.87 12.16
C ALA A 164 -2.61 -7.13 13.45
N ALA A 165 -3.15 -6.06 14.05
CA ALA A 165 -4.02 -6.18 15.21
C ALA A 165 -5.34 -6.92 14.90
N ALA A 166 -5.87 -6.86 13.66
CA ALA A 166 -7.04 -7.62 13.26
C ALA A 166 -6.75 -9.12 13.16
N ALA A 167 -5.58 -9.50 12.64
CA ALA A 167 -5.14 -10.91 12.56
C ALA A 167 -4.90 -11.55 13.94
N GLU A 168 -4.62 -10.75 14.96
CA GLU A 168 -4.42 -11.22 16.34
C GLU A 168 -5.73 -11.44 17.11
N ARG A 169 -6.89 -11.03 16.57
CA ARG A 169 -8.19 -11.18 17.24
C ARG A 169 -8.67 -12.62 17.22
N GLN A 170 -9.44 -12.99 18.24
CA GLN A 170 -10.10 -14.30 18.31
C GLN A 170 -11.00 -14.57 17.10
N ALA A 171 -11.65 -13.55 16.54
CA ALA A 171 -12.47 -13.68 15.33
C ALA A 171 -11.66 -14.19 14.13
N TYR A 172 -10.42 -13.74 13.97
CA TYR A 172 -9.54 -14.22 12.90
C TYR A 172 -9.12 -15.68 13.13
N THR A 173 -8.76 -16.01 14.37
CA THR A 173 -8.40 -17.39 14.75
C THR A 173 -9.57 -18.35 14.51
N ALA A 174 -10.80 -17.98 14.92
CA ALA A 174 -12.00 -18.79 14.71
C ALA A 174 -12.37 -18.93 13.22
N TRP A 175 -12.06 -17.91 12.40
CA TRP A 175 -12.24 -17.97 10.96
C TRP A 175 -11.24 -18.92 10.30
N LEU A 176 -9.97 -18.92 10.74
CA LEU A 176 -8.98 -19.92 10.30
C LEU A 176 -9.35 -21.34 10.73
N ASP A 177 -9.91 -21.54 11.92
CA ASP A 177 -10.40 -22.84 12.38
C ASP A 177 -11.54 -23.38 11.50
N GLN A 178 -12.33 -22.50 10.86
CA GLN A 178 -13.31 -22.90 9.84
C GLN A 178 -12.63 -23.28 8.53
N GLY A 179 -11.61 -22.51 8.11
CA GLY A 179 -10.81 -22.80 6.93
C GLY A 179 -10.08 -24.13 7.02
N ALA A 180 -9.48 -24.44 8.16
CA ALA A 180 -8.78 -25.70 8.43
C ALA A 180 -9.69 -26.94 8.31
N LYS A 181 -11.02 -26.79 8.49
CA LYS A 181 -12.00 -27.86 8.28
C LYS A 181 -12.42 -28.04 6.83
N THR A 182 -12.08 -27.10 5.95
CA THR A 182 -12.36 -27.18 4.51
C THR A 182 -11.30 -28.07 3.85
N PRO A 183 -11.69 -29.13 3.10
CA PRO A 183 -10.75 -29.93 2.34
C PRO A 183 -9.93 -29.07 1.37
N ASN A 184 -8.64 -29.39 1.21
CA ASN A 184 -7.72 -28.65 0.34
C ASN A 184 -7.79 -27.14 0.56
N SER A 185 -7.60 -26.69 1.80
CA SER A 185 -7.61 -25.27 2.14
C SER A 185 -6.20 -24.67 2.17
N LEU A 186 -6.10 -23.42 1.72
CA LEU A 186 -4.89 -22.63 1.73
C LEU A 186 -5.20 -21.26 2.31
N HIS A 187 -4.43 -20.84 3.30
CA HIS A 187 -4.49 -19.49 3.82
C HIS A 187 -3.48 -18.63 3.06
N VAL A 188 -3.96 -17.54 2.47
CA VAL A 188 -3.11 -16.53 1.85
C VAL A 188 -3.15 -15.30 2.74
N VAL A 189 -2.08 -15.10 3.51
CA VAL A 189 -1.98 -14.02 4.49
C VAL A 189 -1.27 -12.82 3.89
N TYR A 190 -1.83 -11.64 4.10
CA TYR A 190 -1.17 -10.41 3.72
C TYR A 190 0.04 -10.13 4.62
N ILE A 191 1.11 -9.57 4.04
CA ILE A 191 2.36 -9.29 4.75
C ILE A 191 2.16 -8.39 5.97
N ASN A 192 1.12 -7.56 5.97
CA ASN A 192 0.73 -6.62 7.03
C ASN A 192 0.15 -7.32 8.28
N THR A 193 0.89 -8.30 8.80
CA THR A 193 0.58 -9.16 9.94
C THR A 193 1.86 -9.49 10.71
N SER A 194 1.79 -9.72 12.02
CA SER A 194 2.98 -10.11 12.81
C SER A 194 3.50 -11.50 12.43
N LEU A 195 4.79 -11.77 12.64
CA LEU A 195 5.35 -13.11 12.43
C LEU A 195 4.65 -14.17 13.29
N VAL A 196 4.29 -13.81 14.53
CA VAL A 196 3.54 -14.70 15.43
C VAL A 196 2.19 -15.06 14.85
N SER A 197 1.47 -14.10 14.26
CA SER A 197 0.19 -14.38 13.59
C SER A 197 0.40 -15.33 12.41
N LYS A 198 1.42 -15.09 11.57
CA LYS A 198 1.74 -15.97 10.43
C LYS A 198 2.08 -17.39 10.88
N ALA A 199 2.92 -17.54 11.90
CA ALA A 199 3.31 -18.84 12.45
C ALA A 199 2.11 -19.59 13.05
N ARG A 200 1.25 -18.89 13.80
CA ARG A 200 0.01 -19.46 14.33
C ARG A 200 -0.92 -19.91 13.22
N SER A 201 -1.16 -19.06 12.22
CA SER A 201 -1.98 -19.44 11.06
C SER A 201 -1.41 -20.65 10.34
N HIS A 202 -0.09 -20.71 10.14
CA HIS A 202 0.57 -21.85 9.50
C HIS A 202 0.43 -23.15 10.30
N SER A 203 0.41 -23.07 11.64
CA SER A 203 0.15 -24.23 12.50
C SER A 203 -1.29 -24.76 12.42
N GLN A 204 -2.24 -23.92 11.99
CA GLN A 204 -3.65 -24.30 11.83
C GLN A 204 -3.96 -24.81 10.42
N MET A 205 -3.40 -24.17 9.39
CA MET A 205 -3.58 -24.53 7.99
C MET A 205 -2.42 -24.05 7.13
N PRO A 206 -2.10 -24.73 6.00
CA PRO A 206 -1.06 -24.28 5.08
C PRO A 206 -1.21 -22.79 4.77
N THR A 207 -0.15 -22.02 5.01
CA THR A 207 -0.18 -20.55 4.92
C THR A 207 0.92 -20.06 3.99
N LEU A 208 0.54 -19.24 3.01
CA LEU A 208 1.45 -18.46 2.16
C LEU A 208 1.32 -16.98 2.47
N THR A 209 2.45 -16.26 2.53
CA THR A 209 2.45 -14.81 2.67
C THR A 209 2.43 -14.14 1.30
N CYS A 210 1.66 -13.05 1.16
CA CYS A 210 1.58 -12.25 -0.06
C CYS A 210 1.73 -10.75 0.23
N THR A 211 1.96 -9.97 -0.81
CA THR A 211 1.89 -8.51 -0.83
C THR A 211 0.79 -8.05 -1.80
N SER A 212 0.42 -6.77 -1.78
CA SER A 212 -0.50 -6.21 -2.76
C SER A 212 0.01 -6.34 -4.21
N SER A 213 1.34 -6.44 -4.40
CA SER A 213 1.94 -6.59 -5.72
C SER A 213 1.87 -8.02 -6.29
N ASN A 214 1.72 -9.06 -5.46
CA ASN A 214 1.73 -10.46 -5.94
C ASN A 214 0.47 -11.27 -5.61
N VAL A 215 -0.42 -10.77 -4.76
CA VAL A 215 -1.58 -11.51 -4.23
C VAL A 215 -2.48 -12.10 -5.34
N LEU A 216 -2.72 -11.38 -6.43
CA LEU A 216 -3.51 -11.88 -7.56
C LEU A 216 -2.85 -13.14 -8.17
N ASN A 217 -1.56 -13.03 -8.48
CA ASN A 217 -0.78 -14.12 -9.07
C ASN A 217 -0.62 -15.29 -8.09
N THR A 218 -0.40 -15.02 -6.80
CA THR A 218 -0.35 -16.05 -5.75
C THR A 218 -1.65 -16.86 -5.72
N CYS A 219 -2.80 -16.19 -5.75
CA CYS A 219 -4.09 -16.86 -5.74
C CYS A 219 -4.33 -17.70 -7.01
N LEU A 220 -4.14 -17.11 -8.19
CA LEU A 220 -4.35 -17.80 -9.48
C LEU A 220 -3.39 -19.00 -9.61
N GLN A 221 -2.11 -18.81 -9.33
CA GLN A 221 -1.12 -19.88 -9.41
C GLN A 221 -1.46 -21.04 -8.46
N ALA A 222 -1.93 -20.74 -7.24
CA ALA A 222 -2.35 -21.77 -6.28
C ALA A 222 -3.59 -22.54 -6.79
N PHE A 223 -4.59 -21.85 -7.33
CA PHE A 223 -5.77 -22.50 -7.92
C PHE A 223 -5.45 -23.33 -9.17
N ALA A 224 -4.38 -23.00 -9.88
CA ALA A 224 -3.89 -23.77 -11.03
C ALA A 224 -3.14 -25.05 -10.59
N GLN A 225 -2.40 -25.00 -9.48
CA GLN A 225 -1.54 -26.10 -9.01
C GLN A 225 -2.25 -27.09 -8.11
N VAL A 226 -3.21 -26.65 -7.30
CA VAL A 226 -3.87 -27.48 -6.29
C VAL A 226 -5.32 -27.74 -6.70
N PRO A 227 -5.67 -28.98 -7.05
CA PRO A 227 -7.04 -29.36 -7.37
C PRO A 227 -7.99 -29.13 -6.19
N ASP A 228 -9.19 -28.63 -6.49
CA ASP A 228 -10.27 -28.37 -5.52
C ASP A 228 -9.87 -27.48 -4.33
N LEU A 229 -8.85 -26.62 -4.55
CA LEU A 229 -8.36 -25.69 -3.55
C LEU A 229 -9.45 -24.69 -3.13
N THR A 230 -9.53 -24.39 -1.83
CA THR A 230 -10.24 -23.22 -1.30
C THR A 230 -9.25 -22.26 -0.65
N ILE A 231 -9.17 -21.04 -1.17
CA ILE A 231 -8.31 -19.99 -0.62
C ILE A 231 -9.06 -19.20 0.45
N TRP A 232 -8.40 -19.00 1.59
CA TRP A 232 -8.82 -18.15 2.70
C TRP A 232 -7.86 -16.98 2.77
N TYR A 233 -8.26 -15.83 2.26
CA TYR A 233 -7.44 -14.62 2.21
C TYR A 233 -7.72 -13.67 3.39
N GLY A 234 -6.67 -13.08 3.98
CA GLY A 234 -6.84 -12.09 5.05
C GLY A 234 -5.56 -11.40 5.47
N PRO A 235 -5.61 -10.44 6.43
CA PRO A 235 -6.81 -10.02 7.15
C PRO A 235 -7.55 -8.84 6.51
N ASP A 236 -7.09 -8.33 5.35
CA ASP A 236 -7.67 -7.12 4.76
C ASP A 236 -8.99 -7.40 4.02
N THR A 237 -10.09 -6.88 4.55
CA THR A 237 -11.44 -7.02 4.02
C THR A 237 -11.58 -6.36 2.65
N TYR A 238 -11.08 -5.14 2.50
CA TYR A 238 -11.22 -4.40 1.25
C TYR A 238 -10.40 -5.04 0.16
N MET A 239 -9.17 -5.44 0.45
CA MET A 239 -8.36 -6.16 -0.52
C MET A 239 -8.99 -7.50 -0.90
N GLY A 240 -9.60 -8.22 0.05
CA GLY A 240 -10.31 -9.47 -0.21
C GLY A 240 -11.53 -9.26 -1.12
N GLU A 241 -12.33 -8.24 -0.83
CA GLU A 241 -13.48 -7.87 -1.66
C GLU A 241 -13.04 -7.41 -3.06
N ASN A 242 -12.00 -6.59 -3.14
CA ASN A 242 -11.44 -6.09 -4.40
C ASN A 242 -10.88 -7.24 -5.25
N LEU A 243 -10.18 -8.21 -4.65
CA LEU A 243 -9.74 -9.43 -5.34
C LEU A 243 -10.92 -10.23 -5.89
N HIS A 244 -11.99 -10.38 -5.10
CA HIS A 244 -13.21 -11.04 -5.56
C HIS A 244 -13.78 -10.35 -6.81
N ARG A 245 -13.90 -9.01 -6.78
CA ARG A 245 -14.34 -8.20 -7.94
C ARG A 245 -13.41 -8.33 -9.15
N MET A 246 -12.10 -8.40 -8.93
CA MET A 246 -11.13 -8.68 -10.01
C MET A 246 -11.38 -10.05 -10.64
N PHE A 247 -11.55 -11.09 -9.82
CA PHE A 247 -11.85 -12.43 -10.32
C PHE A 247 -13.18 -12.47 -11.09
N GLU A 248 -14.20 -11.73 -10.65
CA GLU A 248 -15.47 -11.62 -11.36
C GLU A 248 -15.28 -10.99 -12.73
N ARG A 249 -14.52 -9.90 -12.81
CA ARG A 249 -14.19 -9.26 -14.08
C ARG A 249 -13.41 -10.19 -15.01
N ILE A 250 -12.36 -10.84 -14.51
CA ILE A 250 -11.55 -11.79 -15.28
C ILE A 250 -12.42 -12.94 -15.80
N SER A 251 -13.35 -13.45 -15.00
CA SER A 251 -14.27 -14.53 -15.40
C SER A 251 -15.18 -14.18 -16.59
N ARG A 252 -15.34 -12.89 -16.92
CA ARG A 252 -16.18 -12.38 -18.02
C ARG A 252 -15.36 -12.10 -19.29
N MET A 253 -14.03 -12.11 -19.21
CA MET A 253 -13.11 -11.91 -20.35
C MET A 253 -13.14 -13.09 -21.31
N SER A 254 -12.60 -12.98 -22.53
CA SER A 254 -12.38 -14.16 -23.41
C SER A 254 -11.31 -15.08 -22.84
N ASP A 255 -11.28 -16.35 -23.26
CA ASP A 255 -10.25 -17.28 -22.78
C ASP A 255 -8.83 -16.82 -23.14
N ASP A 256 -8.64 -16.19 -24.31
CA ASP A 256 -7.35 -15.61 -24.70
C ASP A 256 -6.91 -14.48 -23.75
N GLN A 257 -7.82 -13.58 -23.40
CA GLN A 257 -7.57 -12.51 -22.43
C GLN A 257 -7.29 -13.04 -21.02
N ILE A 258 -7.96 -14.12 -20.62
CA ILE A 258 -7.69 -14.77 -19.32
C ILE A 258 -6.29 -15.40 -19.34
N ALA A 259 -5.89 -16.02 -20.45
CA ALA A 259 -4.56 -16.61 -20.59
C ALA A 259 -3.44 -15.55 -20.53
N GLU A 260 -3.69 -14.32 -20.98
CA GLU A 260 -2.78 -13.17 -20.79
C GLU A 260 -2.61 -12.78 -19.32
N VAL A 261 -3.66 -12.93 -18.50
CA VAL A 261 -3.59 -12.70 -17.06
C VAL A 261 -2.87 -13.87 -16.37
N HIS A 262 -3.25 -15.10 -16.69
CA HIS A 262 -2.58 -16.30 -16.20
C HIS A 262 -2.82 -17.50 -17.13
N PRO A 263 -1.76 -18.12 -17.69
CA PRO A 263 -1.87 -19.07 -18.82
C PRO A 263 -2.59 -20.38 -18.48
N ALA A 264 -2.68 -20.75 -17.19
CA ALA A 264 -3.38 -21.96 -16.75
C ALA A 264 -4.89 -21.75 -16.49
N HIS A 265 -5.42 -20.55 -16.76
CA HIS A 265 -6.81 -20.21 -16.51
C HIS A 265 -7.59 -19.92 -17.79
N ASN A 266 -8.88 -20.19 -17.70
CA ASN A 266 -9.92 -19.91 -18.68
C ASN A 266 -11.24 -19.60 -17.93
N ARG A 267 -12.32 -19.26 -18.65
CA ARG A 267 -13.62 -18.94 -18.05
C ARG A 267 -14.10 -19.99 -17.05
N GLN A 268 -14.00 -21.28 -17.38
CA GLN A 268 -14.46 -22.37 -16.51
C GLN A 268 -13.69 -22.42 -15.19
N THR A 269 -12.35 -22.34 -15.26
CA THR A 269 -11.51 -22.35 -14.06
C THR A 269 -11.72 -21.08 -13.22
N MET A 270 -11.99 -19.92 -13.84
CA MET A 270 -12.28 -18.68 -13.11
C MET A 270 -13.62 -18.73 -12.35
N GLN A 271 -14.63 -19.44 -12.88
CA GLN A 271 -15.84 -19.72 -12.11
C GLN A 271 -15.55 -20.61 -10.88
N ARG A 272 -14.55 -21.49 -10.95
CA ARG A 272 -14.07 -22.24 -9.78
C ARG A 272 -13.36 -21.32 -8.79
N VAL A 273 -12.46 -20.44 -9.25
CA VAL A 273 -11.79 -19.43 -8.43
C VAL A 273 -12.82 -18.64 -7.60
N LEU A 274 -13.86 -18.10 -8.25
CA LEU A 274 -14.91 -17.33 -7.57
C LEU A 274 -15.65 -18.13 -6.50
N ARG A 275 -16.01 -19.38 -6.79
CA ARG A 275 -16.72 -20.25 -5.83
C ARG A 275 -15.86 -20.66 -4.65
N HIS A 276 -14.54 -20.69 -4.80
CA HIS A 276 -13.60 -21.22 -3.80
C HIS A 276 -12.68 -20.15 -3.20
N PHE A 277 -12.88 -18.87 -3.51
CA PHE A 277 -12.22 -17.78 -2.84
C PHE A 277 -13.06 -17.31 -1.64
N ARG A 278 -12.45 -17.29 -0.46
CA ARG A 278 -13.00 -16.76 0.79
C ARG A 278 -12.06 -15.68 1.28
N TYR A 279 -12.60 -14.65 1.90
CA TYR A 279 -11.80 -13.62 2.53
C TYR A 279 -12.37 -13.22 3.89
N PHE A 280 -11.50 -12.73 4.76
CA PHE A 280 -11.86 -12.26 6.09
C PHE A 280 -12.59 -10.91 6.01
N GLN A 281 -13.66 -10.74 6.79
CA GLN A 281 -14.54 -9.57 6.69
C GLN A 281 -14.45 -8.57 7.86
N GLN A 282 -13.45 -8.73 8.74
CA GLN A 282 -13.34 -7.91 9.97
C GLN A 282 -11.94 -7.34 10.20
N GLY A 283 -11.20 -7.05 9.14
CA GLY A 283 -9.89 -6.38 9.23
C GLY A 283 -9.77 -5.30 8.17
N ASN A 284 -9.49 -4.07 8.57
CA ASN A 284 -9.34 -2.93 7.64
C ASN A 284 -8.08 -2.14 7.98
N CYS A 285 -7.43 -1.60 6.95
CA CYS A 285 -6.44 -0.55 7.12
C CYS A 285 -7.15 0.77 7.48
N VAL A 286 -6.85 1.35 8.64
CA VAL A 286 -7.46 2.63 9.06
C VAL A 286 -7.09 3.80 8.15
N VAL A 287 -5.93 3.72 7.50
CA VAL A 287 -5.48 4.71 6.53
C VAL A 287 -6.37 4.64 5.29
N HIS A 288 -6.45 3.49 4.63
CA HIS A 288 -7.23 3.39 3.40
C HIS A 288 -8.74 3.52 3.61
N HIS A 289 -9.25 3.21 4.81
CA HIS A 289 -10.67 3.37 5.14
C HIS A 289 -11.20 4.81 4.92
N MET A 290 -10.34 5.83 4.91
CA MET A 290 -10.76 7.21 4.66
C MET A 290 -11.18 7.48 3.20
N PHE A 291 -10.80 6.64 2.24
CA PHE A 291 -11.13 6.80 0.82
C PHE A 291 -12.51 6.25 0.46
N GLY A 292 -13.50 6.56 1.30
CA GLY A 292 -14.88 6.15 1.11
C GLY A 292 -15.71 7.12 0.27
N HIS A 293 -17.02 7.05 0.44
CA HIS A 293 -18.03 7.63 -0.44
C HIS A 293 -17.82 9.11 -0.75
N ASP A 294 -17.64 9.92 0.29
CA ASP A 294 -17.52 11.37 0.15
C ASP A 294 -16.27 11.77 -0.66
N VAL A 295 -15.18 11.01 -0.51
CA VAL A 295 -13.94 11.22 -1.27
C VAL A 295 -14.19 10.91 -2.74
N VAL A 296 -14.78 9.75 -3.04
CA VAL A 296 -15.04 9.32 -4.42
C VAL A 296 -16.05 10.23 -5.12
N ALA A 297 -17.11 10.65 -4.43
CA ALA A 297 -18.08 11.60 -4.97
C ALA A 297 -17.40 12.92 -5.37
N ARG A 298 -16.49 13.41 -4.53
CA ARG A 298 -15.73 14.63 -4.81
C ARG A 298 -14.74 14.44 -5.97
N VAL A 299 -14.05 13.31 -6.05
CA VAL A 299 -13.17 12.99 -7.19
C VAL A 299 -13.96 12.96 -8.50
N ARG A 300 -15.11 12.27 -8.52
CA ARG A 300 -16.00 12.24 -9.70
C ARG A 300 -16.51 13.62 -10.10
N GLN A 301 -16.77 14.50 -9.13
CA GLN A 301 -17.30 15.84 -9.40
C GLN A 301 -16.24 16.81 -9.92
N HIS A 302 -15.02 16.75 -9.40
CA HIS A 302 -14.02 17.80 -9.63
C HIS A 302 -12.79 17.35 -10.42
N TYR A 303 -12.56 16.04 -10.55
CA TYR A 303 -11.37 15.45 -11.14
C TYR A 303 -11.72 14.31 -12.11
N ALA A 304 -12.86 14.38 -12.78
CA ALA A 304 -13.35 13.31 -13.66
C ALA A 304 -12.35 12.94 -14.77
N ASP A 305 -11.65 13.94 -15.30
CA ASP A 305 -10.69 13.80 -16.42
C ASP A 305 -9.26 13.47 -15.97
N ALA A 306 -9.00 13.44 -14.66
CA ALA A 306 -7.71 13.03 -14.12
C ALA A 306 -7.49 11.52 -14.32
N TYR A 307 -6.23 11.12 -14.30
CA TYR A 307 -5.87 9.71 -14.15
C TYR A 307 -6.24 9.23 -12.74
N HIS A 308 -6.99 8.14 -12.64
CA HIS A 308 -7.42 7.59 -11.35
C HIS A 308 -6.61 6.37 -10.97
N THR A 309 -5.91 6.44 -9.85
CA THR A 309 -5.10 5.33 -9.36
C THR A 309 -5.57 4.90 -7.97
N ALA A 310 -5.51 3.61 -7.66
CA ALA A 310 -5.93 3.13 -6.35
C ALA A 310 -5.09 1.94 -5.87
N HIS A 311 -4.80 1.94 -4.58
CA HIS A 311 -4.23 0.78 -3.90
C HIS A 311 -5.31 -0.30 -3.73
N LEU A 312 -4.93 -1.59 -3.71
CA LEU A 312 -5.90 -2.68 -3.51
C LEU A 312 -6.60 -2.65 -2.12
N GLU A 313 -6.08 -1.90 -1.16
CA GLU A 313 -6.64 -1.76 0.20
C GLU A 313 -7.76 -0.70 0.30
N VAL A 314 -8.04 0.09 -0.76
CA VAL A 314 -9.09 1.12 -0.69
C VAL A 314 -10.50 0.52 -0.66
N PRO A 315 -11.47 1.23 -0.08
CA PRO A 315 -12.88 0.88 -0.18
C PRO A 315 -13.35 0.69 -1.62
N GLY A 316 -14.33 -0.21 -1.81
CA GLY A 316 -14.76 -0.68 -3.12
C GLY A 316 -15.14 0.43 -4.12
N GLU A 317 -15.65 1.56 -3.66
CA GLU A 317 -16.02 2.71 -4.50
C GLU A 317 -14.80 3.43 -5.12
N MET A 318 -13.69 3.56 -4.39
CA MET A 318 -12.46 4.16 -4.94
C MET A 318 -11.76 3.16 -5.86
N PHE A 319 -11.80 1.89 -5.48
CA PHE A 319 -11.32 0.79 -6.32
C PHE A 319 -12.06 0.74 -7.65
N GLU A 320 -13.40 0.78 -7.65
CA GLU A 320 -14.24 0.80 -8.85
C GLU A 320 -13.91 1.99 -9.74
N LEU A 321 -13.76 3.19 -9.17
CA LEU A 321 -13.40 4.39 -9.93
C LEU A 321 -12.08 4.20 -10.70
N ALA A 322 -11.03 3.73 -10.02
CA ALA A 322 -9.74 3.48 -10.66
C ALA A 322 -9.77 2.30 -11.64
N MET A 323 -10.57 1.27 -11.35
CA MET A 323 -10.76 0.08 -12.19
C MET A 323 -11.48 0.41 -13.50
N ASP A 324 -12.46 1.31 -13.46
CA ASP A 324 -13.15 1.87 -14.62
C ASP A 324 -12.21 2.76 -15.43
N ALA A 325 -11.38 3.56 -14.77
CA ALA A 325 -10.36 4.37 -15.43
C ALA A 325 -9.28 3.49 -16.11
N GLN A 326 -8.84 2.42 -15.45
CA GLN A 326 -7.89 1.44 -16.01
C GLN A 326 -8.42 0.79 -17.29
N SER A 327 -9.73 0.54 -17.39
CA SER A 327 -10.35 -0.01 -18.60
C SER A 327 -10.21 0.88 -19.85
N ARG A 328 -9.94 2.17 -19.64
CA ARG A 328 -9.80 3.19 -20.68
C ARG A 328 -8.36 3.72 -20.77
N ASP A 329 -7.39 2.99 -20.21
CA ASP A 329 -5.98 3.41 -20.11
C ASP A 329 -5.81 4.79 -19.42
N ALA A 330 -6.75 5.11 -18.52
CA ALA A 330 -6.83 6.35 -17.75
C ALA A 330 -6.64 6.10 -16.23
N GLY A 331 -6.12 4.94 -15.85
CA GLY A 331 -5.92 4.61 -14.44
C GLY A 331 -5.21 3.30 -14.21
N VAL A 332 -4.96 2.99 -12.94
CA VAL A 332 -4.40 1.70 -12.52
C VAL A 332 -4.87 1.34 -11.12
N VAL A 333 -5.13 0.05 -10.91
CA VAL A 333 -5.30 -0.52 -9.57
C VAL A 333 -4.14 -1.47 -9.28
N GLY A 334 -3.53 -1.37 -8.10
CA GLY A 334 -2.44 -2.27 -7.71
C GLY A 334 -1.72 -1.88 -6.43
N SER A 335 -0.46 -2.30 -6.30
CA SER A 335 0.46 -1.84 -5.25
C SER A 335 0.94 -0.41 -5.50
N THR A 336 1.60 0.19 -4.51
CA THR A 336 2.36 1.45 -4.65
C THR A 336 3.28 1.42 -5.87
N SER A 337 4.05 0.34 -6.03
CA SER A 337 4.92 0.16 -7.19
C SER A 337 4.17 0.17 -8.53
N ASN A 338 2.95 -0.38 -8.60
CA ASN A 338 2.14 -0.33 -9.83
C ASN A 338 1.68 1.09 -10.17
N ILE A 339 1.26 1.85 -9.15
CA ILE A 339 0.81 3.24 -9.31
C ILE A 339 1.98 4.12 -9.78
N LEU A 340 3.16 4.02 -9.15
CA LEU A 340 4.35 4.78 -9.55
C LEU A 340 4.77 4.47 -10.99
N ASN A 341 4.81 3.19 -11.36
CA ASN A 341 5.17 2.78 -12.72
C ASN A 341 4.17 3.30 -13.77
N PHE A 342 2.87 3.35 -13.43
CA PHE A 342 1.86 3.93 -14.30
C PHE A 342 2.07 5.45 -14.51
N ILE A 343 2.30 6.20 -13.42
CA ILE A 343 2.58 7.64 -13.49
C ILE A 343 3.83 7.91 -14.34
N LEU A 344 4.91 7.16 -14.12
CA LEU A 344 6.13 7.27 -14.91
C LEU A 344 5.90 6.95 -16.39
N SER A 345 5.11 5.92 -16.69
CA SER A 345 4.77 5.55 -18.08
C SER A 345 4.00 6.67 -18.79
N LYS A 346 2.94 7.20 -18.17
CA LYS A 346 2.15 8.31 -18.74
C LYS A 346 2.97 9.58 -18.89
N THR A 347 3.82 9.88 -17.91
CA THR A 347 4.72 11.03 -17.97
C THR A 347 5.72 10.89 -19.12
N ARG A 348 6.34 9.71 -19.30
CA ARG A 348 7.26 9.45 -20.43
C ARG A 348 6.55 9.56 -21.78
N GLN A 349 5.33 9.05 -21.90
CA GLN A 349 4.52 9.16 -23.12
C GLN A 349 4.22 10.64 -23.45
N ALA A 350 3.82 11.42 -22.45
CA ALA A 350 3.57 12.86 -22.58
C ALA A 350 4.83 13.63 -23.05
N VAL A 351 5.99 13.33 -22.45
CA VAL A 351 7.27 13.93 -22.83
C VAL A 351 7.66 13.55 -24.25
N ALA A 352 7.53 12.27 -24.63
CA ALA A 352 7.89 11.79 -25.96
C ALA A 352 6.95 12.28 -27.07
N GLY A 353 5.66 12.41 -26.78
CA GLY A 353 4.64 12.95 -27.70
C GLY A 353 4.56 14.47 -27.73
N GLY A 354 5.27 15.15 -26.82
CA GLY A 354 5.27 16.60 -26.70
C GLY A 354 5.87 17.29 -27.94
N ARG A 355 5.14 18.26 -28.50
CA ARG A 355 5.72 19.18 -29.48
C ARG A 355 6.46 20.29 -28.74
N TRP A 356 7.61 20.70 -29.27
CA TRP A 356 8.40 21.79 -28.71
C TRP A 356 7.52 23.05 -28.56
N GLY A 357 7.45 23.61 -27.34
CA GLY A 357 6.63 24.79 -27.03
C GLY A 357 5.19 24.51 -26.57
N GLN A 358 4.72 23.25 -26.52
CA GLN A 358 3.42 22.91 -25.92
C GLN A 358 3.57 22.40 -24.49
N GLN A 359 2.90 23.06 -23.53
CA GLN A 359 2.77 22.54 -22.18
C GLN A 359 1.72 21.43 -22.14
N GLN A 360 2.09 20.28 -21.58
CA GLN A 360 1.14 19.22 -21.23
C GLN A 360 0.89 19.24 -19.72
N HIS A 361 -0.37 19.07 -19.33
CA HIS A 361 -0.78 18.97 -17.95
C HIS A 361 -1.38 17.58 -17.75
N LEU A 362 -0.74 16.78 -16.90
CA LEU A 362 -1.27 15.49 -16.44
C LEU A 362 -1.71 15.64 -15.00
N GLU A 363 -2.93 15.20 -14.70
CA GLU A 363 -3.47 15.19 -13.33
C GLU A 363 -3.66 13.74 -12.89
N PHE A 364 -3.19 13.41 -11.68
CA PHE A 364 -3.30 12.07 -11.10
C PHE A 364 -3.98 12.17 -9.74
N VAL A 365 -5.00 11.35 -9.53
CA VAL A 365 -5.63 11.14 -8.21
C VAL A 365 -5.09 9.85 -7.63
N LEU A 366 -4.54 9.94 -6.41
CA LEU A 366 -3.91 8.84 -5.71
C LEU A 366 -4.83 8.30 -4.61
N GLY A 367 -5.39 7.11 -4.82
CA GLY A 367 -6.17 6.37 -3.83
C GLY A 367 -5.25 5.50 -2.95
N THR A 368 -4.42 6.11 -2.12
CA THR A 368 -3.45 5.41 -1.24
C THR A 368 -2.98 6.32 -0.11
N GLU A 369 -2.06 5.85 0.74
CA GLU A 369 -1.46 6.66 1.82
C GLU A 369 -0.73 7.89 1.26
N ALA A 370 -0.73 9.00 2.02
CA ALA A 370 -0.34 10.31 1.52
C ALA A 370 1.18 10.58 1.48
N GLY A 371 2.00 9.74 2.10
CA GLY A 371 3.46 9.76 1.98
C GLY A 371 3.96 9.21 0.65
N MET A 372 3.13 8.44 -0.05
CA MET A 372 3.36 8.05 -1.45
C MET A 372 2.99 9.19 -2.40
#